data_AF-A0A1H7X1A1-F1
#
_entry.id   AF-A0A1H7X1A1-F1
#
_cell.length_a   1.000
_cell.length_b   1.000
_cell.length_c   1.000
_cell.angle_alpha   90.00
_cell.angle_beta   90.00
_cell.angle_gamma   90.00
#
_symmetry.space_group_name_H-M   'P 1'
#
loop_
_entity.id
_entity.type
_entity.pdbx_description
1 polymer ?
#
loop_
_entity_poly.entity_id
_entity_poly.type
_entity_poly.pdbx_seq_one_letter_code
_entity_poly.pdbx_strand_id
1 'polypeptide(L)'
;MHAYRFRWSVAAIAYPLMAGALAFSSCALAEERLRVTLSTPGLSDPLKSSIVHVEMVNEGDRDVAIYEWDTPFVQSAGRLAKRLFQVKDAFGNEVRYRGRWVNTGRILANQFIVMHPGDRREADVDLRVEYDYGLGGAFSVKYVLPLDREPDRDVVTREQYEAFRHNEQKNTRSNVTTIYIDGPVQPVASVTDDDCSEPQKGVIRAAKSRAFDALWKTDSYMSARYERRDDGAGGSQFVFVPHPRYERWLGAHSGSEPSLHEEGFSASDNGLAYERPWEVFARLVGGAAKKLQPRCGCPGYPPTTPAWAEVETTYVVHFCDPFFELPEMGLPSSRMGTVIHELSHFDDGMKGTEDYVYGRSAAEKLAKENRSLAVRNADNFEFFIVDTTPYDEKASLQAATVDTTRTGRP
;
A
#
# COMPACT_ATOMS: atom_id res chain seq x y z
N MET A 1 41.76 40.10 92.18
CA MET A 1 41.81 40.94 90.98
C MET A 1 41.06 40.19 89.87
N HIS A 2 39.73 40.30 89.80
CA HIS A 2 39.02 41.20 88.88
C HIS A 2 39.47 41.10 87.42
N ALA A 3 38.71 40.37 86.59
CA ALA A 3 38.32 40.83 85.26
C ALA A 3 37.09 40.07 84.75
N TYR A 4 36.18 40.84 84.15
CA TYR A 4 34.77 40.56 83.91
C TYR A 4 34.46 39.53 82.81
N ARG A 5 33.32 38.85 82.99
CA ARG A 5 32.60 38.09 81.96
C ARG A 5 31.72 39.03 81.14
N PHE A 6 31.67 38.83 79.82
CA PHE A 6 30.55 39.29 78.98
C PHE A 6 30.08 38.11 78.12
N ARG A 7 28.92 37.54 78.47
CA ARG A 7 28.24 36.50 77.68
C ARG A 7 27.26 37.20 76.75
N TRP A 8 27.44 37.02 75.44
CA TRP A 8 26.41 37.34 74.45
C TRP A 8 25.53 36.09 74.28
N SER A 9 24.27 36.18 74.69
CA SER A 9 23.26 35.16 74.43
C SER A 9 22.63 35.47 73.07
N VAL A 10 22.98 34.69 72.04
CA VAL A 10 22.24 34.68 70.77
C VAL A 10 21.13 33.66 70.90
N ALA A 11 19.88 34.14 70.92
CA ALA A 11 18.69 33.30 70.88
C ALA A 11 18.56 32.67 69.48
N ALA A 12 18.76 31.35 69.40
CA ALA A 12 18.47 30.58 68.19
C ALA A 12 16.96 30.34 68.10
N ILE A 13 16.29 31.09 67.21
CA ILE A 13 14.89 30.85 66.82
C ILE A 13 14.91 29.69 65.82
N ALA A 14 14.46 28.51 66.27
CA ALA A 14 14.25 27.36 65.41
C ALA A 14 12.96 27.55 64.61
N TYR A 15 13.08 27.83 63.31
CA TYR A 15 11.98 27.70 62.36
C TYR A 15 11.89 26.24 61.90
N PRO A 16 10.75 25.55 62.01
CA PRO A 16 10.57 24.26 61.37
C PRO A 16 10.43 24.49 59.86
N LEU A 17 11.47 24.14 59.10
CA LEU A 17 11.40 23.97 57.66
C LEU A 17 10.50 22.76 57.38
N MET A 18 9.21 22.99 57.16
CA MET A 18 8.36 22.03 56.45
C MET A 18 8.85 21.97 55.00
N ALA A 19 9.66 20.96 54.69
CA ALA A 19 9.94 20.57 53.31
C ALA A 19 8.66 19.92 52.75
N GLY A 20 7.80 20.75 52.15
CA GLY A 20 6.72 20.26 51.30
C GLY A 20 7.35 19.56 50.09
N ALA A 21 7.30 18.23 50.07
CA ALA A 21 7.60 17.46 48.87
C ALA A 21 6.54 17.79 47.82
N LEU A 22 6.86 18.75 46.93
CA LEU A 22 6.14 18.93 45.69
C LEU A 22 6.40 17.69 44.85
N ALA A 23 5.48 16.73 44.91
CA ALA A 23 5.35 15.71 43.90
C ALA A 23 5.01 16.43 42.59
N PHE A 24 6.04 16.70 41.79
CA PHE A 24 5.84 16.95 40.37
C PHE A 24 5.32 15.62 39.79
N SER A 25 4.01 15.43 39.82
CA SER A 25 3.35 14.55 38.86
C SER A 25 3.73 15.10 37.50
N SER A 26 4.75 14.49 36.89
CA SER A 26 4.94 14.60 35.46
C SER A 26 3.59 14.17 34.91
N CYS A 27 2.83 15.07 34.29
CA CYS A 27 1.82 14.64 33.34
C CYS A 27 2.60 13.87 32.28
N ALA A 28 2.77 12.56 32.48
CA ALA A 28 3.08 11.66 31.39
C ALA A 28 1.96 11.94 30.39
N LEU A 29 2.32 12.60 29.29
CA LEU A 29 1.43 12.71 28.16
C LEU A 29 1.10 11.28 27.79
N ALA A 30 -0.19 10.95 27.83
CA ALA A 30 -0.64 9.62 27.43
C ALA A 30 -0.11 9.36 26.01
N GLU A 31 0.70 8.32 25.85
CA GLU A 31 1.49 8.03 24.67
C GLU A 31 0.90 6.81 23.97
N GLU A 32 0.44 7.01 22.74
CA GLU A 32 0.12 5.90 21.86
C GLU A 32 1.43 5.28 21.36
N ARG A 33 1.70 4.02 21.72
CA ARG A 33 2.98 3.37 21.41
C ARG A 33 2.80 1.88 21.12
N LEU A 34 2.65 1.55 19.84
CA LEU A 34 2.71 0.18 19.34
C LEU A 34 4.15 -0.18 18.95
N ARG A 35 4.71 -1.21 19.60
CA ARG A 35 5.98 -1.82 19.21
C ARG A 35 5.72 -3.09 18.42
N VAL A 36 6.50 -3.30 17.36
CA VAL A 36 6.55 -4.57 16.63
C VAL A 36 7.98 -5.10 16.66
N THR A 37 8.12 -6.41 16.91
CA THR A 37 9.41 -7.09 16.97
C THR A 37 9.38 -8.32 16.07
N LEU A 38 10.48 -8.55 15.35
CA LEU A 38 10.70 -9.75 14.56
C LEU A 38 11.77 -10.62 15.20
N SER A 39 11.57 -11.93 15.20
CA SER A 39 12.60 -12.91 15.51
C SER A 39 12.51 -14.12 14.58
N THR A 40 13.59 -14.91 14.48
CA THR A 40 13.64 -16.12 13.66
C THR A 40 14.04 -17.31 14.54
N PRO A 41 13.11 -17.83 15.36
CA PRO A 41 13.42 -18.81 16.41
C PRO A 41 13.96 -20.14 15.85
N GLY A 42 13.66 -20.45 14.59
CA GLY A 42 14.08 -21.67 13.90
C GLY A 42 15.30 -21.54 13.00
N LEU A 43 16.15 -20.51 13.14
CA LEU A 43 17.22 -20.21 12.18
C LEU A 43 18.19 -21.39 11.93
N SER A 44 18.43 -22.24 12.91
CA SER A 44 19.30 -23.42 12.79
C SER A 44 18.64 -24.65 12.18
N ASP A 45 17.32 -24.65 12.01
CA ASP A 45 16.54 -25.73 11.40
C ASP A 45 16.16 -25.33 9.97
N PRO A 46 16.71 -25.95 8.92
CA PRO A 46 16.42 -25.59 7.53
C PRO A 46 14.92 -25.62 7.15
N LEU A 47 14.11 -26.40 7.88
CA LEU A 47 12.66 -26.45 7.68
C LEU A 47 11.94 -25.24 8.28
N LYS A 48 12.57 -24.55 9.24
CA LYS A 48 12.00 -23.39 9.96
C LYS A 48 12.79 -22.10 9.80
N SER A 49 13.92 -22.14 9.10
CA SER A 49 14.85 -21.00 8.96
C SER A 49 14.28 -19.82 8.16
N SER A 50 13.15 -20.02 7.48
CA SER A 50 12.35 -19.01 6.79
C SER A 50 11.17 -18.46 7.60
N ILE A 51 10.92 -19.02 8.79
CA ILE A 51 9.80 -18.62 9.64
C ILE A 51 10.21 -17.38 10.44
N VAL A 52 9.45 -16.30 10.25
CA VAL A 52 9.55 -15.07 11.02
C VAL A 52 8.43 -15.05 12.05
N HIS A 53 8.80 -14.95 13.32
CA HIS A 53 7.87 -14.69 14.41
C HIS A 53 7.68 -13.17 14.57
N VAL A 54 6.44 -12.72 14.44
CA VAL A 54 6.03 -11.32 14.61
C VAL A 54 5.34 -11.18 15.95
N GLU A 55 5.83 -10.26 16.78
CA GLU A 55 5.20 -9.89 18.05
C GLU A 55 4.82 -8.40 18.01
N MET A 56 3.54 -8.10 18.23
CA MET A 56 3.02 -6.75 18.41
C MET A 56 2.59 -6.55 19.85
N VAL A 57 3.03 -5.45 20.47
CA VAL A 57 2.67 -5.09 21.85
C VAL A 57 2.29 -3.61 21.88
N ASN A 58 1.14 -3.31 22.47
CA ASN A 58 0.81 -1.93 22.83
C ASN A 58 1.47 -1.59 24.17
N GLU A 59 2.58 -0.86 24.11
CA GLU A 59 3.34 -0.40 25.29
C GLU A 59 2.86 0.96 25.82
N GLY A 60 1.89 1.56 25.13
CA GLY A 60 1.29 2.83 25.50
C GLY A 60 0.18 2.67 26.53
N ASP A 61 -0.50 3.79 26.80
CA ASP A 61 -1.64 3.88 27.71
C ASP A 61 -2.96 4.25 27.01
N ARG A 62 -2.97 4.21 25.67
CA ARG A 62 -4.15 4.38 24.82
C ARG A 62 -4.36 3.21 23.86
N ASP A 63 -5.59 3.01 23.42
CA ASP A 63 -5.90 2.03 22.37
C ASP A 63 -5.24 2.42 21.03
N VAL A 64 -4.80 1.41 20.27
CA VAL A 64 -4.29 1.55 18.90
C VAL A 64 -5.19 0.78 17.95
N ALA A 65 -5.69 1.42 16.89
CA ALA A 65 -6.47 0.77 15.85
C ALA A 65 -5.55 0.30 14.70
N ILE A 66 -5.55 -0.98 14.36
CA ILE A 66 -4.65 -1.55 13.36
C ILE A 66 -5.49 -2.16 12.26
N TYR A 67 -5.28 -1.74 11.01
CA TYR A 67 -5.94 -2.36 9.87
C TYR A 67 -5.47 -3.81 9.71
N GLU A 68 -6.38 -4.77 9.85
CA GLU A 68 -6.03 -6.19 10.01
C GLU A 68 -5.23 -6.73 8.82
N TRP A 69 -5.49 -6.23 7.61
CA TRP A 69 -4.84 -6.67 6.38
C TRP A 69 -3.42 -6.13 6.18
N ASP A 70 -2.99 -5.13 6.97
CA ASP A 70 -1.59 -4.72 7.06
C ASP A 70 -0.80 -5.58 8.06
N THR A 71 -1.42 -6.62 8.65
CA THR A 71 -0.83 -7.51 9.65
C THR A 71 -0.74 -8.95 9.16
N PRO A 72 0.16 -9.78 9.73
CA PRO A 72 0.22 -11.21 9.43
C PRO A 72 -0.91 -12.01 10.11
N PHE A 73 -1.92 -11.39 10.71
CA PHE A 73 -3.00 -12.10 11.41
C PHE A 73 -4.10 -12.60 10.47
N VAL A 74 -4.15 -12.07 9.24
CA VAL A 74 -5.03 -12.56 8.19
C VAL A 74 -4.22 -13.41 7.22
N GLN A 75 -4.34 -14.73 7.35
CA GLN A 75 -3.65 -15.71 6.51
C GLN A 75 -4.63 -16.77 6.02
N SER A 76 -4.46 -17.20 4.77
CA SER A 76 -5.12 -18.39 4.23
C SER A 76 -4.07 -19.41 3.82
N ALA A 77 -4.19 -20.64 4.31
CA ALA A 77 -3.22 -21.72 4.11
C ALA A 77 -1.78 -21.35 4.54
N GLY A 78 -1.62 -20.54 5.57
CA GLY A 78 -0.31 -20.11 6.09
C GLY A 78 0.45 -19.15 5.17
N ARG A 79 -0.25 -18.55 4.19
CA ARG A 79 0.31 -17.59 3.22
C ARG A 79 -0.09 -16.17 3.58
N LEU A 80 0.77 -15.22 3.21
CA LEU A 80 0.48 -13.80 3.33
C LEU A 80 -0.62 -13.35 2.37
N ALA A 81 -1.45 -12.41 2.82
CA ALA A 81 -2.45 -11.75 1.97
C ALA A 81 -1.81 -10.75 1.00
N LYS A 82 -0.68 -10.15 1.38
CA LYS A 82 0.10 -9.21 0.56
C LYS A 82 1.53 -9.11 1.04
N ARG A 83 2.36 -8.32 0.33
CA ARG A 83 3.72 -8.01 0.75
C ARG A 83 3.72 -7.18 2.04
N LEU A 84 3.94 -7.83 3.18
CA LEU A 84 4.11 -7.14 4.47
C LEU A 84 5.59 -6.81 4.77
N PHE A 85 6.52 -7.66 4.32
CA PHE A 85 7.92 -7.58 4.71
C PHE A 85 8.78 -6.96 3.61
N GLN A 86 9.77 -6.17 4.04
CA GLN A 86 10.91 -5.79 3.21
C GLN A 86 11.98 -6.85 3.40
N VAL A 87 12.25 -7.61 2.34
CA VAL A 87 13.28 -8.65 2.31
C VAL A 87 14.41 -8.15 1.43
N LYS A 88 15.64 -8.23 1.92
CA LYS A 88 16.84 -7.84 1.17
C LYS A 88 17.91 -8.92 1.18
N ASP A 89 18.60 -9.06 0.06
CA ASP A 89 19.75 -9.93 -0.09
C ASP A 89 20.99 -9.38 0.65
N ALA A 90 22.10 -10.12 0.61
CA ALA A 90 23.37 -9.72 1.23
C ALA A 90 23.99 -8.45 0.63
N PHE A 91 23.55 -8.03 -0.57
CA PHE A 91 24.01 -6.82 -1.26
C PHE A 91 23.09 -5.62 -0.99
N GLY A 92 21.98 -5.82 -0.26
CA GLY A 92 21.02 -4.79 0.08
C GLY A 92 19.94 -4.55 -0.98
N ASN A 93 19.88 -5.38 -2.03
CA ASN A 93 18.83 -5.32 -3.05
C ASN A 93 17.52 -5.88 -2.50
N GLU A 94 16.39 -5.29 -2.88
CA GLU A 94 15.09 -5.86 -2.53
C GLU A 94 14.86 -7.17 -3.26
N VAL A 95 14.41 -8.19 -2.52
CA VAL A 95 13.99 -9.47 -3.08
C VAL A 95 12.56 -9.32 -3.60
N ARG A 96 12.33 -9.81 -4.81
CA ARG A 96 11.03 -9.72 -5.48
C ARG A 96 9.98 -10.54 -4.72
N TYR A 97 8.89 -9.89 -4.35
CA TYR A 97 7.70 -10.57 -3.82
C TYR A 97 6.98 -11.31 -4.94
N ARG A 98 6.55 -12.54 -4.69
CA ARG A 98 5.86 -13.40 -5.66
C ARG A 98 4.58 -14.03 -5.11
N GLY A 99 4.21 -13.67 -3.89
CA GLY A 99 3.05 -14.22 -3.20
C GLY A 99 1.71 -13.67 -3.71
N ARG A 100 0.73 -13.66 -2.81
CA ARG A 100 -0.63 -13.20 -3.12
C ARG A 100 -0.76 -11.69 -3.00
N TRP A 101 -1.68 -11.12 -3.77
CA TRP A 101 -2.26 -9.80 -3.52
C TRP A 101 -3.75 -9.98 -3.33
N VAL A 102 -4.21 -9.76 -2.10
CA VAL A 102 -5.60 -9.85 -1.75
C VAL A 102 -6.23 -8.47 -1.79
N ASN A 103 -7.20 -8.31 -2.67
CA ASN A 103 -8.07 -7.16 -2.66
C ASN A 103 -9.04 -7.30 -1.50
N THR A 104 -8.92 -6.37 -0.57
CA THR A 104 -9.67 -6.33 0.69
C THR A 104 -11.03 -5.65 0.55
N GLY A 105 -11.37 -5.21 -0.67
CA GLY A 105 -12.43 -4.25 -0.91
C GLY A 105 -12.10 -2.88 -0.34
N ARG A 106 -13.13 -2.06 -0.14
CA ARG A 106 -13.00 -0.76 0.52
C ARG A 106 -12.88 -0.97 2.03
N ILE A 107 -12.07 -0.14 2.68
CA ILE A 107 -11.76 -0.30 4.11
C ILE A 107 -13.02 -0.05 4.94
N LEU A 108 -13.49 -1.07 5.65
CA LEU A 108 -14.63 -0.98 6.55
C LEU A 108 -14.17 -0.74 8.00
N ALA A 109 -15.01 -0.08 8.79
CA ALA A 109 -14.70 0.20 10.20
C ALA A 109 -14.51 -1.07 11.06
N ASN A 110 -15.10 -2.19 10.66
CA ASN A 110 -14.99 -3.47 11.37
C ASN A 110 -13.76 -4.32 10.98
N GLN A 111 -12.89 -3.83 10.09
CA GLN A 111 -11.64 -4.49 9.67
C GLN A 111 -10.43 -4.01 10.50
N PHE A 112 -10.67 -3.37 11.65
CA PHE A 112 -9.61 -2.87 12.52
C PHE A 112 -9.54 -3.69 13.80
N ILE A 113 -8.34 -4.16 14.10
CA ILE A 113 -7.99 -4.73 15.39
C ILE A 113 -7.73 -3.57 16.34
N VAL A 114 -8.47 -3.50 17.44
CA VAL A 114 -8.18 -2.55 18.52
C VAL A 114 -7.28 -3.24 19.53
N MET A 115 -6.05 -2.75 19.70
CA MET A 115 -5.13 -3.19 20.74
C MET A 115 -5.21 -2.25 21.94
N HIS A 116 -5.68 -2.75 23.07
CA HIS A 116 -5.72 -2.01 24.34
C HIS A 116 -4.32 -1.90 24.96
N PRO A 117 -4.10 -0.97 25.90
CA PRO A 117 -2.85 -0.88 26.66
C PRO A 117 -2.44 -2.23 27.27
N GLY A 118 -1.22 -2.67 26.95
CA GLY A 118 -0.68 -3.96 27.40
C GLY A 118 -1.09 -5.17 26.56
N ASP A 119 -1.97 -5.01 25.57
CA ASP A 119 -2.32 -6.11 24.67
C ASP A 119 -1.11 -6.58 23.87
N ARG A 120 -1.07 -7.90 23.63
CA ARG A 120 -0.09 -8.59 22.81
C ARG A 120 -0.78 -9.44 21.75
N ARG A 121 -0.26 -9.39 20.52
CA ARG A 121 -0.64 -10.26 19.41
C ARG A 121 0.62 -10.81 18.75
N GLU A 122 0.57 -12.05 18.29
CA GLU A 122 1.71 -12.70 17.67
C GLU A 122 1.29 -13.63 16.54
N ALA A 123 2.18 -13.83 15.57
CA ALA A 123 1.99 -14.75 14.46
C ALA A 123 3.33 -15.24 13.92
N ASP A 124 3.36 -16.49 13.50
CA ASP A 124 4.45 -17.04 12.69
C ASP A 124 4.09 -16.93 11.21
N VAL A 125 5.05 -16.52 10.39
CA VAL A 125 4.90 -16.43 8.94
C VAL A 125 6.08 -17.15 8.28
N ASP A 126 5.79 -18.14 7.45
CA ASP A 126 6.81 -18.75 6.60
C ASP A 126 6.99 -17.95 5.31
N LEU A 127 8.13 -17.26 5.18
CA LEU A 127 8.42 -16.44 4.00
C LEU A 127 8.98 -17.24 2.82
N ARG A 128 9.18 -18.56 2.95
CA ARG A 128 9.87 -19.40 1.96
C ARG A 128 9.27 -19.29 0.55
N VAL A 129 7.95 -19.26 0.43
CA VAL A 129 7.25 -19.21 -0.87
C VAL A 129 6.84 -17.80 -1.27
N GLU A 130 6.96 -16.81 -0.38
CA GLU A 130 6.46 -15.45 -0.62
C GLU A 130 7.38 -14.58 -1.47
N TYR A 131 8.67 -14.93 -1.54
CA TYR A 131 9.68 -14.16 -2.27
C TYR A 131 10.55 -15.06 -3.17
N ASP A 132 11.11 -14.46 -4.21
CA ASP A 132 12.03 -15.10 -5.15
C ASP A 132 13.48 -15.00 -4.67
N TYR A 133 13.93 -16.03 -3.94
CA TYR A 133 15.25 -16.06 -3.31
C TYR A 133 16.40 -16.45 -4.24
N GLY A 134 16.15 -16.68 -5.54
CA GLY A 134 17.18 -17.11 -6.49
C GLY A 134 17.88 -18.41 -6.04
N LEU A 135 19.19 -18.32 -5.76
CA LEU A 135 20.00 -19.47 -5.33
C LEU A 135 19.90 -19.78 -3.82
N GLY A 136 19.11 -19.02 -3.06
CA GLY A 136 19.04 -19.13 -1.60
C GLY A 136 20.17 -18.35 -0.90
N GLY A 137 20.31 -18.57 0.41
CA GLY A 137 21.25 -17.87 1.28
C GLY A 137 20.59 -17.15 2.45
N ALA A 138 21.30 -16.18 3.02
CA ALA A 138 20.82 -15.36 4.14
C ALA A 138 20.16 -14.07 3.63
N PHE A 139 19.01 -13.74 4.20
CA PHE A 139 18.25 -12.55 3.83
C PHE A 139 17.85 -11.77 5.06
N SER A 140 17.98 -10.45 4.98
CA SER A 140 17.50 -9.55 6.02
C SER A 140 16.02 -9.26 5.84
N VAL A 141 15.28 -9.24 6.93
CA VAL A 141 13.83 -9.04 6.96
C VAL A 141 13.48 -7.91 7.90
N LYS A 142 12.65 -6.99 7.41
CA LYS A 142 12.07 -5.89 8.19
C LYS A 142 10.58 -5.76 7.90
N TYR A 143 9.85 -5.24 8.87
CA TYR A 143 8.43 -4.94 8.76
C TYR A 143 8.16 -3.47 9.09
N VAL A 144 7.29 -2.83 8.30
CA VAL A 144 6.79 -1.48 8.54
C VAL A 144 5.28 -1.54 8.52
N LEU A 145 4.65 -1.22 9.64
CA LEU A 145 3.20 -1.24 9.80
C LEU A 145 2.69 0.21 9.74
N PRO A 146 1.92 0.58 8.71
CA PRO A 146 1.16 1.83 8.71
C PRO A 146 0.07 1.76 9.78
N LEU A 147 -0.10 2.85 10.51
CA LEU A 147 -1.10 3.01 11.57
C LEU A 147 -2.06 4.16 11.26
N ASP A 148 -1.94 4.77 10.09
CA ASP A 148 -2.74 5.89 9.62
C ASP A 148 -3.84 5.47 8.64
N ARG A 149 -4.11 4.16 8.53
CA ARG A 149 -5.29 3.63 7.82
C ARG A 149 -6.56 4.13 8.49
N GLU A 150 -7.56 4.39 7.66
CA GLU A 150 -8.88 4.84 8.09
C GLU A 150 -9.97 4.16 7.25
N PRO A 151 -11.20 4.03 7.77
CA PRO A 151 -12.32 3.54 7.00
C PRO A 151 -12.60 4.43 5.78
N ASP A 152 -12.97 3.81 4.67
CA ASP A 152 -13.25 4.53 3.43
C ASP A 152 -14.61 5.23 3.53
N ARG A 153 -14.55 6.56 3.43
CA ARG A 153 -15.70 7.48 3.50
C ARG A 153 -16.78 7.20 2.44
N ASP A 154 -16.44 6.52 1.35
CA ASP A 154 -17.40 6.17 0.31
C ASP A 154 -18.27 4.95 0.69
N VAL A 155 -17.91 4.18 1.74
CA VAL A 155 -18.64 2.95 2.15
C VAL A 155 -19.02 2.88 3.62
N VAL A 156 -18.55 3.80 4.47
CA VAL A 156 -19.01 3.93 5.87
C VAL A 156 -19.90 5.15 6.04
N THR A 157 -20.79 5.13 7.04
CA THR A 157 -21.58 6.33 7.35
C THR A 157 -20.70 7.41 7.95
N ARG A 158 -21.18 8.66 7.88
CA ARG A 158 -20.49 9.81 8.48
C ARG A 158 -20.26 9.59 9.97
N GLU A 159 -21.25 9.07 10.67
CA GLU A 159 -21.18 8.81 12.11
C GLU A 159 -20.15 7.74 12.44
N GLN A 160 -20.06 6.68 11.62
CA GLN A 160 -19.04 5.63 11.78
C GLN A 160 -17.63 6.19 11.56
N TYR A 161 -17.45 7.03 10.54
CA TYR A 161 -16.16 7.64 10.23
C TYR A 161 -15.74 8.65 11.32
N GLU A 162 -16.65 9.52 11.77
CA GLU A 162 -16.36 10.50 12.84
C GLU A 162 -16.10 9.83 14.19
N ALA A 163 -16.72 8.67 14.46
CA ALA A 163 -16.47 7.87 15.64
C ALA A 163 -15.18 7.03 15.57
N PHE A 164 -14.58 6.89 14.38
CA PHE A 164 -13.35 6.11 14.21
C PHE A 164 -12.18 6.77 14.95
N ARG A 165 -11.45 5.97 15.74
CA ARG A 165 -10.26 6.43 16.44
C ARG A 165 -9.11 6.56 15.46
N HIS A 166 -8.63 7.79 15.28
CA HIS A 166 -7.45 8.06 14.48
C HIS A 166 -6.22 8.01 15.38
N ASN A 167 -5.29 7.14 15.02
CA ASN A 167 -4.04 6.96 15.75
C ASN A 167 -3.16 8.22 15.70
N GLU A 168 -2.53 8.54 16.83
CA GLU A 168 -1.48 9.56 16.89
C GLU A 168 -0.19 9.05 16.23
N GLN A 169 0.17 7.79 16.48
CA GLN A 169 1.30 7.12 15.84
C GLN A 169 0.93 6.78 14.39
N LYS A 170 1.70 7.29 13.41
CA LYS A 170 1.40 7.07 11.98
C LYS A 170 1.97 5.79 11.40
N ASN A 171 3.06 5.30 11.99
CA ASN A 171 3.64 4.01 11.63
C ASN A 171 4.48 3.47 12.79
N THR A 172 4.71 2.16 12.75
CA THR A 172 5.70 1.48 13.59
C THR A 172 6.61 0.62 12.72
N ARG A 173 7.83 0.40 13.18
CA ARG A 173 8.87 -0.32 12.42
C ARG A 173 9.48 -1.36 13.33
N SER A 174 9.68 -2.56 12.79
CA SER A 174 10.37 -3.61 13.53
C SER A 174 11.89 -3.41 13.56
N ASN A 175 12.55 -4.18 14.42
CA ASN A 175 13.95 -4.53 14.23
C ASN A 175 14.15 -5.33 12.92
N VAL A 176 15.41 -5.49 12.52
CA VAL A 176 15.79 -6.39 11.42
C VAL A 176 16.08 -7.78 12.00
N THR A 177 15.56 -8.82 11.36
CA THR A 177 15.95 -10.21 11.63
C THR A 177 16.53 -10.85 10.36
N THR A 178 17.13 -12.04 10.48
CA THR A 178 17.68 -12.79 9.36
C THR A 178 16.96 -14.12 9.21
N ILE A 179 16.55 -14.44 7.99
CA ILE A 179 16.11 -15.77 7.58
C ILE A 179 17.19 -16.43 6.73
N TYR A 180 17.14 -17.75 6.64
CA TYR A 180 17.98 -18.54 5.75
C TYR A 180 17.14 -19.43 4.85
N ILE A 181 17.50 -19.49 3.56
CA ILE A 181 16.84 -20.30 2.54
C ILE A 181 17.85 -21.28 1.96
N ASP A 182 17.59 -22.58 2.11
CA ASP A 182 18.45 -23.65 1.63
C ASP A 182 18.18 -23.95 0.15
N GLY A 183 18.82 -23.15 -0.71
CA GLY A 183 18.76 -23.30 -2.17
C GLY A 183 17.53 -22.66 -2.85
N PRO A 184 17.36 -22.89 -4.16
CA PRO A 184 16.21 -22.38 -4.91
C PRO A 184 14.89 -22.94 -4.39
N VAL A 185 13.92 -22.05 -4.14
CA VAL A 185 12.58 -22.44 -3.70
C VAL A 185 11.67 -22.62 -4.91
N GLN A 186 11.12 -23.83 -5.05
CA GLN A 186 10.15 -24.13 -6.08
C GLN A 186 8.90 -23.25 -5.97
N PRO A 187 8.40 -22.73 -7.09
CA PRO A 187 7.12 -22.04 -7.14
C PRO A 187 5.97 -22.85 -6.54
N VAL A 188 4.99 -22.16 -5.97
CA VAL A 188 3.71 -22.80 -5.63
C VAL A 188 3.01 -23.18 -6.94
N ALA A 189 2.71 -24.47 -7.11
CA ALA A 189 2.01 -24.95 -8.30
C ALA A 189 0.65 -24.25 -8.45
N SER A 190 0.34 -23.77 -9.65
CA SER A 190 -0.97 -23.21 -9.96
C SER A 190 -2.03 -24.30 -9.83
N VAL A 191 -3.10 -24.03 -9.07
CA VAL A 191 -4.30 -24.88 -9.09
C VAL A 191 -4.88 -24.79 -10.50
N THR A 192 -5.02 -25.93 -11.18
CA THR A 192 -5.49 -26.00 -12.58
C THR A 192 -7.00 -26.17 -12.71
N ASP A 193 -7.68 -26.59 -11.64
CA ASP A 193 -9.08 -27.00 -11.68
C ASP A 193 -10.03 -25.79 -11.70
N ASP A 194 -10.91 -25.74 -12.69
CA ASP A 194 -11.94 -24.71 -12.85
C ASP A 194 -13.10 -25.01 -11.89
N ASP A 195 -13.19 -24.21 -10.84
CA ASP A 195 -14.18 -24.31 -9.75
C ASP A 195 -15.34 -23.31 -9.91
N CYS A 196 -15.36 -22.51 -11.00
CA CYS A 196 -16.44 -21.56 -11.25
C CYS A 196 -17.66 -22.22 -11.90
N SER A 197 -18.85 -21.91 -11.38
CA SER A 197 -20.12 -22.25 -12.03
C SER A 197 -20.33 -21.47 -13.34
N GLU A 198 -21.15 -21.98 -14.26
CA GLU A 198 -21.46 -21.27 -15.52
C GLU A 198 -22.04 -19.86 -15.31
N PRO A 199 -22.95 -19.61 -14.34
CA PRO A 199 -23.38 -18.25 -14.02
C PRO A 199 -22.21 -17.33 -13.60
N GLN A 200 -21.31 -17.81 -12.74
CA GLN A 200 -20.14 -17.05 -12.31
C GLN A 200 -19.20 -16.74 -13.48
N LYS A 201 -18.96 -17.71 -14.36
CA LYS A 201 -18.19 -17.51 -15.59
C LYS A 201 -18.81 -16.45 -16.50
N GLY A 202 -20.14 -16.42 -16.59
CA GLY A 202 -20.88 -15.38 -17.30
C GLY A 202 -20.62 -13.98 -16.74
N VAL A 203 -20.69 -13.84 -15.42
CA VAL A 203 -20.38 -12.58 -14.71
C VAL A 203 -18.94 -12.12 -14.95
N ILE A 204 -17.96 -13.02 -14.80
CA ILE A 204 -16.55 -12.70 -15.02
C ILE A 204 -16.31 -12.30 -16.48
N ARG A 205 -16.91 -13.00 -17.44
CA ARG A 205 -16.80 -12.64 -18.87
C ARG A 205 -17.36 -11.25 -19.17
N ALA A 206 -18.49 -10.88 -18.57
CA ALA A 206 -19.07 -9.55 -18.70
C ALA A 206 -18.11 -8.48 -18.12
N ALA A 207 -17.60 -8.68 -16.91
CA ALA A 207 -16.64 -7.79 -16.27
C ALA A 207 -15.38 -7.59 -17.11
N LYS A 208 -14.82 -8.69 -17.67
CA LYS A 208 -13.69 -8.63 -18.61
C LYS A 208 -14.01 -7.83 -19.87
N SER A 209 -15.21 -8.00 -20.44
CA SER A 209 -15.61 -7.26 -21.64
C SER A 209 -15.68 -5.75 -21.36
N ARG A 210 -16.14 -5.34 -20.17
CA ARG A 210 -16.13 -3.93 -19.78
C ARG A 210 -14.73 -3.40 -19.53
N ALA A 211 -13.89 -4.19 -18.88
CA ALA A 211 -12.50 -3.84 -18.64
C ALA A 211 -11.75 -3.62 -19.97
N PHE A 212 -12.05 -4.41 -21.00
CA PHE A 212 -11.47 -4.25 -22.33
C PHE A 212 -11.74 -2.84 -22.89
N ASP A 213 -13.01 -2.44 -22.91
CA ASP A 213 -13.42 -1.13 -23.44
C ASP A 213 -12.78 0.01 -22.64
N ALA A 214 -12.74 -0.10 -21.31
CA ALA A 214 -12.21 0.93 -20.42
C ALA A 214 -10.68 1.07 -20.56
N LEU A 215 -9.96 -0.05 -20.63
CA LEU A 215 -8.52 -0.07 -20.82
C LEU A 215 -8.12 0.48 -22.19
N TRP A 216 -8.78 0.04 -23.26
CA TRP A 216 -8.53 0.54 -24.62
C TRP A 216 -8.71 2.06 -24.71
N LYS A 217 -9.80 2.58 -24.14
CA LYS A 217 -10.04 4.04 -24.09
C LYS A 217 -9.00 4.77 -23.26
N THR A 218 -8.54 4.16 -22.17
CA THR A 218 -7.54 4.77 -21.27
C THR A 218 -6.15 4.78 -21.90
N ASP A 219 -5.77 3.71 -22.60
CA ASP A 219 -4.54 3.65 -23.39
C ASP A 219 -4.53 4.69 -24.51
N SER A 220 -5.63 4.79 -25.26
CA SER A 220 -5.80 5.83 -26.29
C SER A 220 -5.72 7.24 -25.69
N TYR A 221 -6.37 7.45 -24.54
CA TYR A 221 -6.31 8.70 -23.79
C TYR A 221 -4.88 9.05 -23.36
N MET A 222 -4.13 8.07 -22.83
CA MET A 222 -2.76 8.24 -22.36
C MET A 222 -1.80 8.56 -23.51
N SER A 223 -1.91 7.83 -24.61
CA SER A 223 -1.17 8.11 -25.84
C SER A 223 -1.43 9.53 -26.36
N ALA A 224 -2.68 9.98 -26.33
CA ALA A 224 -3.06 11.34 -26.69
C ALA A 224 -2.61 12.43 -25.68
N ARG A 225 -1.91 12.07 -24.58
CA ARG A 225 -1.23 13.03 -23.71
C ARG A 225 0.18 13.36 -24.16
N TYR A 226 0.75 12.67 -25.14
CA TYR A 226 2.09 12.96 -25.65
C TYR A 226 2.00 13.51 -27.08
N GLU A 227 2.28 14.80 -27.23
CA GLU A 227 2.28 15.49 -28.53
C GLU A 227 3.69 15.57 -29.08
N ARG A 228 3.86 15.25 -30.36
CA ARG A 228 5.12 15.50 -31.06
C ARG A 228 5.25 17.00 -31.36
N ARG A 229 6.33 17.63 -30.92
CA ARG A 229 6.65 19.05 -31.15
C ARG A 229 8.04 19.19 -31.76
N ASP A 230 8.19 20.10 -32.72
CA ASP A 230 9.48 20.41 -33.31
C ASP A 230 10.40 21.08 -32.27
N ASP A 231 11.66 20.69 -32.26
CA ASP A 231 12.66 21.26 -31.34
C ASP A 231 13.35 22.53 -31.90
N GLY A 232 12.99 22.93 -33.11
CA GLY A 232 13.58 24.10 -33.80
C GLY A 232 15.00 23.87 -34.35
N ALA A 233 15.59 22.70 -34.13
CA ALA A 233 16.91 22.27 -34.62
C ALA A 233 16.83 21.21 -35.74
N GLY A 234 15.62 20.96 -36.25
CA GLY A 234 15.35 19.94 -37.28
C GLY A 234 15.01 18.56 -36.71
N GLY A 235 14.88 18.43 -35.39
CA GLY A 235 14.37 17.25 -34.71
C GLY A 235 12.96 17.46 -34.17
N SER A 236 12.46 16.45 -33.46
CA SER A 236 11.15 16.47 -32.82
C SER A 236 11.21 15.74 -31.50
N GLN A 237 10.55 16.29 -30.49
CA GLN A 237 10.42 15.69 -29.16
C GLN A 237 8.95 15.42 -28.85
N PHE A 238 8.69 14.43 -28.01
CA PHE A 238 7.36 14.26 -27.41
C PHE A 238 7.25 15.16 -26.19
N VAL A 239 6.11 15.82 -26.05
CA VAL A 239 5.81 16.71 -24.93
C VAL A 239 4.52 16.27 -24.29
N PHE A 240 4.55 16.05 -22.97
CA PHE A 240 3.37 15.72 -22.21
C PHE A 240 2.40 16.91 -22.11
N VAL A 241 1.11 16.63 -22.31
CA VAL A 241 0.00 17.57 -22.21
C VAL A 241 -0.77 17.26 -20.94
N PRO A 242 -0.66 18.12 -19.90
CA PRO A 242 -1.34 17.92 -18.63
C PRO A 242 -2.85 17.74 -18.75
N HIS A 243 -3.43 16.98 -17.82
CA HIS A 243 -4.87 16.78 -17.75
C HIS A 243 -5.32 16.43 -16.32
N PRO A 244 -6.43 17.00 -15.82
CA PRO A 244 -6.88 16.78 -14.43
C PRO A 244 -7.07 15.30 -14.05
N ARG A 245 -7.68 14.49 -14.93
CA ARG A 245 -7.78 13.02 -14.75
C ARG A 245 -6.43 12.35 -14.45
N TYR A 246 -5.38 12.73 -15.17
CA TYR A 246 -4.04 12.18 -14.96
C TYR A 246 -3.50 12.58 -13.60
N GLU A 247 -3.49 13.88 -13.33
CA GLU A 247 -2.91 14.43 -12.11
C GLU A 247 -3.61 13.94 -10.84
N ARG A 248 -4.94 13.79 -10.91
CA ARG A 248 -5.75 13.32 -9.78
C ARG A 248 -5.36 11.92 -9.31
N TRP A 249 -5.07 11.02 -10.25
CA TRP A 249 -4.90 9.60 -9.94
C TRP A 249 -3.46 9.13 -10.01
N LEU A 250 -2.62 9.80 -10.80
CA LEU A 250 -1.23 9.41 -10.98
C LEU A 250 -0.26 10.48 -10.45
N GLY A 251 -0.73 11.69 -10.12
CA GLY A 251 0.09 12.81 -9.70
C GLY A 251 0.65 13.62 -10.86
N ALA A 252 1.34 14.72 -10.55
CA ALA A 252 1.88 15.63 -11.56
C ALA A 252 3.00 14.95 -12.38
N HIS A 253 2.93 15.03 -13.71
CA HIS A 253 3.99 14.53 -14.59
C HIS A 253 5.32 15.26 -14.32
N SER A 254 6.42 14.51 -14.25
CA SER A 254 7.74 15.09 -13.96
C SER A 254 8.41 15.58 -15.23
N GLY A 255 8.73 16.87 -15.31
CA GLY A 255 9.50 17.43 -16.43
C GLY A 255 11.01 17.12 -16.38
N SER A 256 11.50 16.54 -15.28
CA SER A 256 12.92 16.17 -15.12
C SER A 256 13.21 14.71 -15.49
N GLU A 257 12.18 13.92 -15.73
CA GLU A 257 12.30 12.54 -16.20
C GLU A 257 12.40 12.50 -17.73
N PRO A 258 12.98 11.43 -18.31
CA PRO A 258 13.06 11.26 -19.76
C PRO A 258 11.69 11.40 -20.42
N SER A 259 11.66 11.90 -21.65
CA SER A 259 10.45 11.93 -22.46
C SER A 259 10.18 10.59 -23.15
N LEU A 260 9.00 10.46 -23.75
CA LEU A 260 8.60 9.27 -24.49
C LEU A 260 9.63 8.96 -25.60
N HIS A 261 10.06 7.69 -25.66
CA HIS A 261 11.12 7.16 -26.53
C HIS A 261 12.56 7.56 -26.20
N GLU A 262 12.79 8.30 -25.12
CA GLU A 262 14.14 8.52 -24.60
C GLU A 262 14.61 7.34 -23.74
N GLU A 263 15.93 7.18 -23.63
CA GLU A 263 16.53 6.16 -22.79
C GLU A 263 16.10 6.34 -21.32
N GLY A 264 15.70 5.23 -20.68
CA GLY A 264 15.24 5.24 -19.29
C GLY A 264 13.78 5.64 -19.09
N PHE A 265 13.03 6.01 -20.16
CA PHE A 265 11.61 6.36 -20.04
C PHE A 265 10.80 5.26 -19.34
N SER A 266 10.83 4.02 -19.84
CA SER A 266 10.05 2.90 -19.30
C SER A 266 10.36 2.59 -17.82
N ALA A 267 11.55 2.94 -17.33
CA ALA A 267 11.94 2.76 -15.93
C ALA A 267 11.54 3.95 -15.03
N SER A 268 11.23 5.10 -15.61
CA SER A 268 10.81 6.32 -14.90
C SER A 268 9.34 6.25 -14.44
N ASP A 269 8.94 7.13 -13.52
CA ASP A 269 7.55 7.18 -13.05
C ASP A 269 6.59 7.60 -14.17
N ASN A 270 7.04 8.47 -15.09
CA ASN A 270 6.29 8.84 -16.29
C ASN A 270 6.08 7.64 -17.23
N GLY A 271 7.11 6.82 -17.45
CA GLY A 271 7.00 5.62 -18.27
C GLY A 271 6.12 4.57 -17.61
N LEU A 272 6.26 4.33 -16.30
CA LEU A 272 5.39 3.41 -15.58
C LEU A 272 3.91 3.84 -15.64
N ALA A 273 3.63 5.14 -15.52
CA ALA A 273 2.30 5.69 -15.69
C ALA A 273 1.77 5.51 -17.13
N TYR A 274 2.62 5.69 -18.14
CA TYR A 274 2.27 5.59 -19.55
C TYR A 274 1.98 4.14 -19.99
N GLU A 275 2.83 3.20 -19.60
CA GLU A 275 2.80 1.81 -20.08
C GLU A 275 1.74 0.96 -19.36
N ARG A 276 1.36 1.32 -18.13
CA ARG A 276 0.47 0.47 -17.32
C ARG A 276 -0.88 0.15 -17.96
N PRO A 277 -1.64 1.11 -18.55
CA PRO A 277 -2.92 0.78 -19.19
C PRO A 277 -2.76 -0.27 -20.29
N TRP A 278 -1.71 -0.16 -21.11
CA TRP A 278 -1.39 -1.14 -22.14
C TRP A 278 -1.02 -2.51 -21.56
N GLU A 279 -0.17 -2.55 -20.52
CA GLU A 279 0.20 -3.80 -19.88
C GLU A 279 -1.03 -4.52 -19.32
N VAL A 280 -1.89 -3.83 -18.57
CA VAL A 280 -3.14 -4.42 -18.05
C VAL A 280 -4.07 -4.87 -19.18
N PHE A 281 -4.15 -4.10 -20.27
CA PHE A 281 -4.89 -4.51 -21.47
C PHE A 281 -4.33 -5.80 -22.08
N ALA A 282 -3.01 -5.90 -22.28
CA ALA A 282 -2.34 -7.07 -22.83
C ALA A 282 -2.60 -8.34 -21.98
N ARG A 283 -2.63 -8.20 -20.65
CA ARG A 283 -2.95 -9.28 -19.70
C ARG A 283 -4.42 -9.70 -19.76
N LEU A 284 -5.31 -8.73 -19.99
CA LEU A 284 -6.74 -9.01 -20.12
C LEU A 284 -7.07 -9.81 -21.39
N VAL A 285 -6.47 -9.42 -22.51
CA VAL A 285 -6.75 -9.98 -23.86
C VAL A 285 -5.94 -11.22 -24.19
N GLY A 286 -4.91 -11.54 -23.39
CA GLY A 286 -3.72 -12.25 -23.80
C GLY A 286 -3.88 -13.44 -24.74
N GLY A 287 -2.86 -13.66 -25.57
CA GLY A 287 -2.73 -14.86 -26.41
C GLY A 287 -2.64 -16.16 -25.60
N ALA A 288 -2.44 -17.30 -26.26
CA ALA A 288 -2.56 -18.63 -25.65
C ALA A 288 -1.72 -18.89 -24.36
N ALA A 289 -0.69 -18.06 -24.08
CA ALA A 289 0.15 -18.14 -22.88
C ALA A 289 -0.13 -17.08 -21.79
N LYS A 290 -1.01 -16.09 -22.03
CA LYS A 290 -1.27 -14.96 -21.11
C LYS A 290 -2.75 -14.73 -20.80
N LYS A 291 -3.52 -15.82 -20.67
CA LYS A 291 -4.97 -15.73 -20.47
C LYS A 291 -5.29 -15.70 -18.98
N LEU A 292 -6.06 -14.70 -18.53
CA LEU A 292 -6.70 -14.71 -17.21
C LEU A 292 -7.38 -16.06 -16.94
N GLN A 293 -6.96 -16.72 -15.86
CA GLN A 293 -7.46 -17.98 -15.36
C GLN A 293 -8.33 -17.70 -14.12
N PRO A 294 -9.65 -17.53 -14.30
CA PRO A 294 -10.53 -17.27 -13.18
C PRO A 294 -10.68 -18.52 -12.30
N ARG A 295 -10.68 -18.30 -11.00
CA ARG A 295 -11.08 -19.25 -9.96
C ARG A 295 -12.20 -18.64 -9.12
N CYS A 296 -12.98 -19.45 -8.44
CA CYS A 296 -14.13 -19.00 -7.67
C CYS A 296 -14.09 -19.52 -6.24
N GLY A 297 -14.19 -18.60 -5.28
CA GLY A 297 -14.13 -18.90 -3.87
C GLY A 297 -12.77 -18.58 -3.25
N CYS A 298 -12.82 -18.22 -1.98
CA CYS A 298 -11.68 -17.66 -1.24
C CYS A 298 -11.61 -18.29 0.15
N PRO A 299 -11.37 -19.61 0.25
CA PRO A 299 -11.33 -20.30 1.53
C PRO A 299 -10.26 -19.70 2.43
N GLY A 300 -10.60 -19.51 3.70
CA GLY A 300 -9.68 -18.97 4.71
C GLY A 300 -9.52 -17.45 4.70
N TYR A 301 -10.15 -16.72 3.77
CA TYR A 301 -10.22 -15.26 3.84
C TYR A 301 -11.55 -14.77 4.42
N PRO A 302 -11.59 -13.57 5.02
CA PRO A 302 -12.82 -12.92 5.45
C PRO A 302 -13.87 -12.86 4.33
N PRO A 303 -15.18 -12.99 4.65
CA PRO A 303 -16.26 -13.00 3.68
C PRO A 303 -16.45 -11.66 2.96
N THR A 304 -15.74 -10.61 3.37
CA THR A 304 -15.74 -9.28 2.73
C THR A 304 -14.71 -9.13 1.62
N THR A 305 -13.84 -10.13 1.44
CA THR A 305 -12.79 -10.13 0.40
C THR A 305 -13.44 -10.27 -0.98
N PRO A 306 -13.30 -9.32 -1.92
CA PRO A 306 -13.82 -9.47 -3.29
C PRO A 306 -13.01 -10.41 -4.19
N ALA A 307 -11.68 -10.30 -4.18
CA ALA A 307 -10.83 -11.06 -5.08
C ALA A 307 -9.38 -11.11 -4.57
N TRP A 308 -8.56 -11.94 -5.21
CA TRP A 308 -7.11 -11.91 -5.04
C TRP A 308 -6.38 -12.52 -6.22
N ALA A 309 -5.14 -12.08 -6.45
CA ALA A 309 -4.23 -12.61 -7.46
C ALA A 309 -3.05 -13.35 -6.80
N GLU A 310 -2.52 -14.38 -7.47
CA GLU A 310 -1.26 -15.04 -7.07
C GLU A 310 -0.20 -14.74 -8.13
N VAL A 311 0.77 -13.88 -7.81
CA VAL A 311 1.71 -13.30 -8.80
C VAL A 311 2.60 -14.34 -9.44
N GLU A 312 3.01 -15.36 -8.67
CA GLU A 312 3.85 -16.44 -9.19
C GLU A 312 3.10 -17.33 -10.20
N THR A 313 1.77 -17.37 -10.14
CA THR A 313 0.97 -18.11 -11.10
C THR A 313 0.53 -17.20 -12.24
N THR A 314 0.77 -17.61 -13.47
CA THR A 314 0.52 -16.78 -14.64
C THR A 314 -0.98 -16.50 -14.79
N TYR A 315 -1.41 -15.30 -14.39
CA TYR A 315 -2.77 -14.75 -14.50
C TYR A 315 -3.88 -15.51 -13.77
N VAL A 316 -3.61 -16.12 -12.62
CA VAL A 316 -4.69 -16.70 -11.78
C VAL A 316 -5.27 -15.62 -10.89
N VAL A 317 -6.59 -15.43 -10.98
CA VAL A 317 -7.34 -14.54 -10.09
C VAL A 317 -8.49 -15.34 -9.49
N HIS A 318 -8.57 -15.33 -8.17
CA HIS A 318 -9.69 -15.88 -7.41
C HIS A 318 -10.73 -14.80 -7.19
N PHE A 319 -11.95 -15.05 -7.66
CA PHE A 319 -13.11 -14.21 -7.45
C PHE A 319 -13.94 -14.76 -6.29
N CYS A 320 -14.09 -13.98 -5.24
CA CYS A 320 -14.82 -14.35 -4.03
C CYS A 320 -16.31 -13.95 -4.15
N ASP A 321 -17.14 -14.35 -3.18
CA ASP A 321 -18.58 -14.06 -3.20
C ASP A 321 -18.91 -12.56 -3.34
N PRO A 322 -18.28 -11.63 -2.59
CA PRO A 322 -18.56 -10.20 -2.73
C PRO A 322 -18.34 -9.64 -4.14
N PHE A 323 -17.40 -10.20 -4.92
CA PHE A 323 -17.20 -9.75 -6.30
C PHE A 323 -18.47 -9.93 -7.14
N PHE A 324 -19.21 -11.01 -6.95
CA PHE A 324 -20.42 -11.28 -7.73
C PHE A 324 -21.58 -10.35 -7.38
N GLU A 325 -21.52 -9.71 -6.21
CA GLU A 325 -22.51 -8.74 -5.70
C GLU A 325 -22.19 -7.30 -6.12
N LEU A 326 -20.95 -7.02 -6.54
CA LEU A 326 -20.54 -5.69 -6.99
C LEU A 326 -21.29 -5.27 -8.27
N PRO A 327 -21.56 -3.96 -8.46
CA PRO A 327 -22.08 -3.46 -9.72
C PRO A 327 -21.10 -3.77 -10.86
N GLU A 328 -21.60 -3.85 -12.10
CA GLU A 328 -20.74 -4.13 -13.26
C GLU A 328 -19.63 -3.07 -13.44
N MET A 329 -19.99 -1.80 -13.28
CA MET A 329 -19.14 -0.63 -13.44
C MET A 329 -19.51 0.43 -12.38
N GLY A 330 -18.62 1.39 -12.16
CA GLY A 330 -18.86 2.54 -11.29
C GLY A 330 -17.98 2.56 -10.04
N LEU A 331 -18.13 3.64 -9.28
CA LEU A 331 -17.46 3.91 -8.01
C LEU A 331 -18.40 3.60 -6.83
N PRO A 332 -17.85 3.34 -5.63
CA PRO A 332 -16.43 3.25 -5.31
C PRO A 332 -15.81 1.89 -5.70
N SER A 333 -16.62 0.87 -5.99
CA SER A 333 -16.15 -0.47 -6.36
C SER A 333 -17.05 -1.07 -7.43
N SER A 334 -16.45 -1.82 -8.35
CA SER A 334 -17.19 -2.55 -9.39
C SER A 334 -16.46 -3.82 -9.80
N ARG A 335 -17.16 -4.73 -10.45
CA ARG A 335 -16.58 -5.95 -11.05
C ARG A 335 -15.51 -5.61 -12.08
N MET A 336 -15.78 -4.62 -12.95
CA MET A 336 -14.80 -4.12 -13.92
C MET A 336 -13.54 -3.57 -13.23
N GLY A 337 -13.71 -2.72 -12.22
CA GLY A 337 -12.60 -2.13 -11.46
C GLY A 337 -11.77 -3.19 -10.73
N THR A 338 -12.43 -4.17 -10.11
CA THR A 338 -11.76 -5.31 -9.46
C THR A 338 -10.91 -6.10 -10.45
N VAL A 339 -11.43 -6.42 -11.65
CA VAL A 339 -10.64 -7.12 -12.68
C VAL A 339 -9.40 -6.33 -13.09
N ILE A 340 -9.52 -5.00 -13.25
CA ILE A 340 -8.40 -4.11 -13.57
C ILE A 340 -7.36 -4.11 -12.44
N HIS A 341 -7.82 -3.98 -11.20
CA HIS A 341 -6.98 -4.01 -9.99
C HIS A 341 -6.17 -5.29 -9.93
N GLU A 342 -6.83 -6.46 -9.95
CA GLU A 342 -6.14 -7.76 -9.85
C GLU A 342 -5.15 -7.98 -11.00
N LEU A 343 -5.53 -7.62 -12.23
CA LEU A 343 -4.64 -7.77 -13.39
C LEU A 343 -3.41 -6.86 -13.33
N SER A 344 -3.46 -5.77 -12.57
CA SER A 344 -2.34 -4.84 -12.43
C SER A 344 -1.19 -5.40 -11.59
N HIS A 345 -1.45 -6.39 -10.72
CA HIS A 345 -0.46 -7.01 -9.83
C HIS A 345 0.52 -7.98 -10.49
N PHE A 346 0.20 -8.52 -11.67
CA PHE A 346 1.07 -9.53 -12.29
C PHE A 346 2.44 -8.93 -12.71
N ASP A 347 3.50 -9.71 -12.52
CA ASP A 347 4.86 -9.44 -13.00
C ASP A 347 5.09 -10.18 -14.33
N ASP A 348 5.06 -9.50 -15.48
CA ASP A 348 5.14 -10.17 -16.79
C ASP A 348 5.81 -9.37 -17.92
N GLY A 349 6.89 -8.67 -17.57
CA GLY A 349 7.65 -7.76 -18.43
C GLY A 349 7.85 -6.39 -17.77
N MET A 350 6.87 -6.00 -16.97
CA MET A 350 6.86 -4.84 -16.08
C MET A 350 6.53 -5.31 -14.67
N LYS A 351 7.12 -4.67 -13.65
CA LYS A 351 6.77 -4.93 -12.24
C LYS A 351 5.29 -4.61 -11.99
N GLY A 352 4.58 -5.57 -11.42
CA GLY A 352 3.20 -5.45 -10.97
C GLY A 352 3.02 -4.32 -9.96
N THR A 353 1.79 -3.83 -9.87
CA THR A 353 1.41 -2.88 -8.81
C THR A 353 1.45 -3.58 -7.46
N GLU A 354 1.56 -2.79 -6.41
CA GLU A 354 1.41 -3.20 -5.03
C GLU A 354 0.16 -2.52 -4.45
N ASP A 355 -0.27 -2.95 -3.27
CA ASP A 355 -1.36 -2.32 -2.52
C ASP A 355 -0.85 -1.38 -1.43
N TYR A 356 -0.40 -0.19 -1.85
CA TYR A 356 0.06 0.85 -0.94
C TYR A 356 -1.11 1.50 -0.19
N VAL A 357 -2.22 1.78 -0.86
CA VAL A 357 -3.44 2.35 -0.26
C VAL A 357 -4.68 1.81 -0.95
N TYR A 358 -5.79 1.78 -0.19
CA TYR A 358 -7.10 1.37 -0.69
C TYR A 358 -8.11 2.52 -0.57
N GLY A 359 -9.01 2.62 -1.54
CA GLY A 359 -10.08 3.60 -1.57
C GLY A 359 -9.71 4.89 -2.29
N ARG A 360 -10.74 5.56 -2.80
CA ARG A 360 -10.61 6.72 -3.71
C ARG A 360 -9.88 7.88 -3.06
N SER A 361 -10.30 8.26 -1.85
CA SER A 361 -9.73 9.42 -1.15
C SER A 361 -8.24 9.20 -0.82
N ALA A 362 -7.87 7.97 -0.46
CA ALA A 362 -6.49 7.61 -0.16
C ALA A 362 -5.63 7.57 -1.44
N ALA A 363 -6.16 7.03 -2.54
CA ALA A 363 -5.47 7.02 -3.83
C ALA A 363 -5.23 8.45 -4.37
N GLU A 364 -6.22 9.34 -4.30
CA GLU A 364 -6.08 10.74 -4.69
C GLU A 364 -5.04 11.48 -3.82
N LYS A 365 -5.05 11.22 -2.50
CA LYS A 365 -4.03 11.74 -1.58
C LYS A 365 -2.64 11.20 -1.93
N LEU A 366 -2.51 9.90 -2.23
CA LEU A 366 -1.23 9.28 -2.60
C LEU A 366 -0.67 9.89 -3.89
N ALA A 367 -1.51 10.12 -4.90
CA ALA A 367 -1.11 10.80 -6.14
C ALA A 367 -0.54 12.20 -5.89
N LYS A 368 -1.14 12.94 -4.95
CA LYS A 368 -0.71 14.28 -4.57
C LYS A 368 0.58 14.30 -3.73
N GLU A 369 0.71 13.38 -2.77
CA GLU A 369 1.80 13.40 -1.78
C GLU A 369 3.01 12.57 -2.19
N ASN A 370 2.80 11.47 -2.91
CA ASN A 370 3.85 10.55 -3.31
C ASN A 370 3.51 9.86 -4.65
N ARG A 371 3.72 10.60 -5.74
CA ARG A 371 3.53 10.11 -7.11
C ARG A 371 4.21 8.78 -7.40
N SER A 372 5.43 8.58 -6.91
CA SER A 372 6.20 7.35 -7.15
C SER A 372 5.47 6.12 -6.61
N LEU A 373 4.82 6.23 -5.46
CA LEU A 373 3.93 5.15 -4.99
C LEU A 373 2.61 5.09 -5.76
N ALA A 374 2.03 6.23 -6.13
CA ALA A 374 0.76 6.27 -6.86
C ALA A 374 0.84 5.53 -8.22
N VAL A 375 1.91 5.73 -9.00
CA VAL A 375 2.13 5.02 -10.27
C VAL A 375 2.56 3.55 -10.10
N ARG A 376 2.56 3.05 -8.86
CA ARG A 376 2.81 1.65 -8.48
C ARG A 376 1.68 1.08 -7.61
N ASN A 377 0.59 1.81 -7.39
CA ASN A 377 -0.54 1.37 -6.56
C ASN A 377 -1.69 0.86 -7.43
N ALA A 378 -2.23 -0.33 -7.13
CA ALA A 378 -3.29 -0.94 -7.93
C ALA A 378 -4.56 -0.08 -8.01
N ASP A 379 -5.01 0.44 -6.86
CA ASP A 379 -6.19 1.32 -6.78
C ASP A 379 -6.03 2.64 -7.55
N ASN A 380 -4.84 3.22 -7.57
CA ASN A 380 -4.60 4.45 -8.35
C ASN A 380 -4.84 4.20 -9.85
N PHE A 381 -4.45 3.04 -10.38
CA PHE A 381 -4.75 2.68 -11.76
C PHE A 381 -6.19 2.25 -11.96
N GLU A 382 -6.81 1.52 -11.01
CA GLU A 382 -8.25 1.26 -11.04
C GLU A 382 -9.00 2.58 -11.25
N PHE A 383 -8.82 3.55 -10.36
CA PHE A 383 -9.51 4.83 -10.42
C PHE A 383 -9.13 5.67 -11.63
N PHE A 384 -7.86 5.65 -12.05
CA PHE A 384 -7.45 6.31 -13.28
C PHE A 384 -8.25 5.78 -14.48
N ILE A 385 -8.52 4.47 -14.55
CA ILE A 385 -9.25 3.84 -15.64
C ILE A 385 -10.77 4.02 -15.50
N VAL A 386 -11.34 3.87 -14.30
CA VAL A 386 -12.80 3.85 -14.10
C VAL A 386 -13.42 5.23 -13.86
N ASP A 387 -12.70 6.20 -13.29
CA ASP A 387 -13.22 7.56 -13.08
C ASP A 387 -12.88 8.48 -14.26
N THR A 388 -13.71 8.38 -15.30
CA THR A 388 -13.67 9.25 -16.47
C THR A 388 -14.61 10.45 -16.36
N THR A 389 -15.09 10.79 -15.16
CA THR A 389 -16.01 11.92 -14.96
C THR A 389 -15.40 13.16 -15.61
N PRO A 390 -16.12 13.89 -16.49
CA PRO A 390 -15.62 15.11 -17.09
C PRO A 390 -15.19 16.07 -15.98
N TYR A 391 -13.89 16.30 -15.90
CA TYR A 391 -13.33 17.31 -15.01
C TYR A 391 -13.75 18.65 -15.58
N ASP A 392 -14.15 19.62 -14.75
CA ASP A 392 -14.42 20.97 -15.25
C ASP A 392 -13.13 21.54 -15.87
N GLU A 393 -12.94 21.31 -17.17
CA GLU A 393 -11.77 21.71 -17.98
C GLU A 393 -11.54 23.24 -17.97
N LYS A 394 -12.49 23.99 -17.40
CA LYS A 394 -12.44 25.45 -17.27
C LYS A 394 -11.63 25.94 -16.06
N ALA A 395 -11.39 25.13 -15.04
CA ALA A 395 -10.64 25.57 -13.86
C ALA A 395 -9.11 25.52 -14.05
N SER A 396 -8.60 24.55 -14.82
CA SER A 396 -7.16 24.37 -15.06
C SER A 396 -6.59 25.28 -16.15
N LEU A 397 -7.39 25.67 -17.15
CA LEU A 397 -6.97 26.62 -18.20
C LEU A 397 -6.80 28.06 -17.69
N GLN A 398 -7.50 28.44 -16.61
CA GLN A 398 -7.35 29.76 -15.99
C GLN A 398 -6.10 29.88 -15.10
N ALA A 399 -5.63 28.78 -14.50
CA ALA A 399 -4.39 28.79 -13.71
C ALA A 399 -3.14 28.96 -14.59
N ALA A 400 -3.13 28.37 -15.80
CA ALA A 400 -2.00 28.46 -16.72
C ALA A 400 -1.87 29.82 -17.45
N THR A 401 -2.95 30.60 -17.56
CA THR A 401 -2.93 31.93 -18.22
C THR A 401 -2.57 33.08 -17.27
N VAL A 402 -2.72 32.89 -15.96
CA VAL A 402 -2.39 33.94 -14.97
C VAL A 402 -0.88 34.06 -14.73
N ASP A 403 -0.11 32.98 -14.91
CA ASP A 403 1.34 33.00 -14.64
C ASP A 403 2.19 33.62 -15.77
N THR A 404 1.68 33.65 -17.02
CA THR A 404 2.40 34.25 -18.15
C THR A 404 2.22 35.78 -18.29
N THR A 405 1.37 36.41 -17.47
CA THR A 405 1.10 37.86 -17.57
C THR A 405 1.83 38.71 -16.53
N ARG A 406 2.59 38.10 -15.61
CA ARG A 406 3.29 38.81 -14.52
C ARG A 406 4.80 38.98 -14.71
N THR A 407 5.31 38.83 -15.93
CA THR A 407 6.72 39.09 -16.26
C THR A 407 6.88 39.84 -17.60
N GLY A 408 6.33 41.05 -17.65
CA GLY A 408 6.67 42.07 -18.63
C GLY A 408 6.06 43.38 -18.16
N ARG A 409 6.81 44.43 -17.81
CA ARG A 409 7.90 45.08 -18.56
C ARG A 409 8.51 46.19 -17.65
N PRO A 410 9.50 46.93 -18.17
CA PRO A 410 10.86 47.07 -17.63
C PRO A 410 10.99 47.80 -16.27
#